data_AF-A0A835RBG7-F1
#
_entry.id   AF-A0A835RBG7-F1
#
_cell.length_a   1.000
_cell.length_b   1.000
_cell.length_c   1.000
_cell.angle_alpha   90.00
_cell.angle_beta   90.00
_cell.angle_gamma   90.00
#
_symmetry.space_group_name_H-M   'P 1'
#
loop_
_entity.id
_entity.type
_entity.pdbx_description
1 polymer ?
#
loop_
_entity_poly.entity_id
_entity_poly.type
_entity_poly.pdbx_seq_one_letter_code
_entity_poly.pdbx_strand_id
1 'polypeptide(L)'
;MDATSSASWTPNLPGSHPSLSPFFKSGRISYHHVDIRYRSPSPLLLSLALPPFFHVDPTASALQLRPASSSDFHRFHLLLVQSTRNLISACRECGVQRLVYVGSADVLVGGESEVFCFDESVAYPEKYVDGLNELRAQTEAIVLGSNRMNGLLTCALRVSNPFGPSDDKLVPTLVKGAKEGWTKFIVGSGENLWDFTYIANVVHASIFAERALRLRTPYVDGRPFFITNKEPVKFWSFLSSILEGLGYQRMALH
;
A
#
# COMPACT_ATOMS: atom_id res chain seq x y z
N MET A 1 16.70 -1.40 36.76
CA MET A 1 17.25 -0.34 35.89
C MET A 1 17.98 -1.07 34.79
N ASP A 2 17.33 -1.29 33.66
CA ASP A 2 18.00 -1.65 32.42
C ASP A 2 17.20 -1.02 31.29
N ALA A 3 17.84 -0.04 30.66
CA ALA A 3 17.30 0.77 29.60
C ALA A 3 17.16 -0.09 28.34
N THR A 4 15.94 -0.40 27.95
CA THR A 4 15.65 -0.92 26.61
C THR A 4 15.96 0.19 25.61
N SER A 5 17.10 0.02 24.94
CA SER A 5 17.53 0.69 23.73
C SER A 5 16.34 0.94 22.79
N SER A 6 15.87 2.19 22.77
CA SER A 6 15.00 2.68 21.70
C SER A 6 15.91 2.92 20.50
N ALA A 7 15.98 1.94 19.60
CA ALA A 7 16.59 2.16 18.30
C ALA A 7 15.82 3.28 17.60
N SER A 8 16.39 4.49 17.62
CA SER A 8 15.90 5.64 16.90
C SER A 8 16.05 5.37 15.41
N TRP A 9 14.98 4.85 14.80
CA TRP A 9 14.88 4.76 13.35
C TRP A 9 14.93 6.17 12.79
N THR A 10 16.08 6.54 12.23
CA THR A 10 16.25 7.77 11.45
C THR A 10 16.03 7.38 9.99
N PRO A 11 14.91 7.76 9.36
CA PRO A 11 14.76 7.56 7.93
C PRO A 11 15.88 8.32 7.23
N ASN A 12 16.60 7.67 6.30
CA ASN A 12 17.48 8.36 5.38
C ASN A 12 16.68 9.50 4.73
N LEU A 13 17.13 10.75 4.92
CA LEU A 13 16.45 11.91 4.34
C LEU A 13 16.36 11.71 2.82
N PRO A 14 15.17 11.81 2.20
CA PRO A 14 15.00 11.51 0.77
C PRO A 14 15.84 12.41 -0.16
N GLY A 15 16.37 13.52 0.34
CA GLY A 15 17.29 14.41 -0.39
C GLY A 15 18.67 13.82 -0.69
N SER A 16 19.06 12.70 -0.07
CA SER A 16 20.32 12.00 -0.38
C SER A 16 20.22 11.09 -1.60
N HIS A 17 19.01 10.81 -2.10
CA HIS A 17 18.83 9.95 -3.27
C HIS A 17 19.24 10.70 -4.56
N PRO A 18 20.18 10.17 -5.37
CA PRO A 18 20.72 10.88 -6.54
C PRO A 18 19.64 11.34 -7.54
N SER A 19 18.59 10.53 -7.73
CA SER A 19 17.49 10.87 -8.65
C SER A 19 16.57 11.98 -8.14
N LEU A 20 16.51 12.21 -6.83
CA LEU A 20 15.63 13.22 -6.21
C LEU A 20 16.37 14.53 -5.90
N SER A 21 17.70 14.47 -5.74
CA SER A 21 18.55 15.62 -5.39
C SER A 21 18.32 16.87 -6.27
N PRO A 22 18.22 16.78 -7.61
CA PRO A 22 17.97 17.95 -8.44
C PRO A 22 16.63 18.63 -8.14
N PHE A 23 15.60 17.86 -7.77
CA PHE A 23 14.27 18.37 -7.49
C PHE A 23 14.20 19.07 -6.12
N PHE A 24 14.86 18.51 -5.10
CA PHE A 24 15.05 19.17 -3.81
C PHE A 24 15.81 20.49 -3.97
N LYS A 25 16.91 20.50 -4.72
CA LYS A 25 17.69 21.73 -4.99
C LYS A 25 16.87 22.80 -5.72
N SER A 26 15.98 22.39 -6.62
CA SER A 26 15.10 23.32 -7.34
C SER A 26 13.90 23.84 -6.52
N GLY A 27 13.70 23.39 -5.27
CA GLY A 27 12.54 23.74 -4.45
C GLY A 27 11.22 23.11 -4.91
N ARG A 28 11.23 22.24 -5.93
CA ARG A 28 10.03 21.55 -6.43
C ARG A 28 9.53 20.43 -5.51
N ILE A 29 10.38 19.95 -4.61
CA ILE A 29 10.05 18.93 -3.62
C ILE A 29 10.48 19.43 -2.24
N SER A 30 9.59 19.30 -1.26
CA SER A 30 9.89 19.46 0.16
C SER A 30 9.53 18.20 0.91
N TYR A 31 10.30 17.84 1.95
CA TYR A 31 10.02 16.69 2.80
C TYR A 31 9.63 17.17 4.20
N HIS A 32 8.57 16.58 4.73
CA HIS A 32 8.04 16.86 6.07
C HIS A 32 7.79 15.54 6.79
N HIS A 33 8.33 15.37 7.99
CA HIS A 33 8.09 14.20 8.80
C HIS A 33 6.94 14.46 9.77
N VAL A 34 5.82 13.77 9.58
CA VAL A 34 4.61 13.92 10.40
C VAL A 34 4.06 12.54 10.74
N ASP A 35 3.86 12.28 12.03
CA ASP A 35 3.15 11.10 12.49
C ASP A 35 1.64 11.37 12.57
N ILE A 36 0.94 10.98 11.51
CA ILE A 36 -0.50 11.20 11.36
C ILE A 36 -1.36 10.24 12.19
N ARG A 37 -0.77 9.29 12.94
CA ARG A 37 -1.54 8.38 13.82
C ARG A 37 -2.14 9.10 15.02
N TYR A 38 -1.42 10.09 15.54
CA TYR A 38 -1.77 10.76 16.81
C TYR A 38 -2.07 12.25 16.65
N ARG A 39 -1.77 12.85 15.50
CA ARG A 39 -1.93 14.29 15.26
C ARG A 39 -2.53 14.54 13.88
N SER A 40 -3.32 15.62 13.79
CA SER A 40 -3.84 16.08 12.51
C SER A 40 -2.73 16.71 11.66
N PRO A 41 -2.61 16.37 10.36
CA PRO A 41 -1.71 17.06 9.45
C PRO A 41 -2.21 18.44 8.99
N SER A 42 -3.35 18.95 9.49
CA SER A 42 -3.94 20.23 9.04
C SER A 42 -2.97 21.42 9.01
N PRO A 43 -2.12 21.67 10.03
CA PRO A 43 -1.19 22.80 10.00
C PRO A 43 -0.23 22.74 8.80
N LEU A 44 0.21 21.53 8.43
CA LEU A 44 1.05 21.31 7.26
C LEU A 44 0.22 21.50 5.98
N LEU A 45 -0.98 20.93 5.91
CA LEU A 45 -1.84 21.06 4.73
C LEU A 45 -2.21 22.51 4.42
N LEU A 46 -2.52 23.33 5.42
CA LEU A 46 -2.80 24.76 5.25
C LEU A 46 -1.60 25.56 4.72
N SER A 47 -0.38 25.10 5.00
CA SER A 47 0.84 25.73 4.48
C SER A 47 1.12 25.38 3.02
N LEU A 48 0.43 24.37 2.48
CA LEU A 48 0.58 23.88 1.11
C LEU A 48 -0.60 24.37 0.26
N ALA A 49 -0.37 24.65 -1.02
CA ALA A 49 -1.35 25.25 -1.94
C ALA A 49 -2.50 24.32 -2.39
N LEU A 50 -3.09 23.55 -1.48
CA LEU A 50 -4.20 22.60 -1.68
C LEU A 50 -4.05 21.67 -2.93
N PRO A 51 -2.90 20.99 -3.10
CA PRO A 51 -2.70 20.04 -4.19
C PRO A 51 -3.58 18.79 -4.04
N PRO A 52 -3.71 17.96 -5.09
CA PRO A 52 -4.27 16.61 -4.93
C PRO A 52 -3.50 15.82 -3.88
N PHE A 53 -4.23 15.07 -3.06
CA PHE A 53 -3.64 14.28 -1.99
C PHE A 53 -3.58 12.81 -2.39
N PHE A 54 -2.39 12.21 -2.29
CA PHE A 54 -2.18 10.77 -2.46
C PHE A 54 -1.94 10.15 -1.10
N HIS A 55 -2.86 9.30 -0.66
CA HIS A 55 -2.74 8.51 0.57
C HIS A 55 -2.32 7.10 0.20
N VAL A 56 -1.12 6.67 0.62
CA VAL A 56 -0.57 5.36 0.23
C VAL A 56 -0.57 4.45 1.44
N ASP A 57 -1.17 3.28 1.31
CA ASP A 57 -1.10 2.23 2.32
C ASP A 57 0.34 1.74 2.47
N PRO A 58 1.00 1.95 3.63
CA PRO A 58 2.39 1.56 3.84
C PRO A 58 2.59 0.04 3.91
N THR A 59 1.51 -0.73 3.91
CA THR A 59 1.50 -2.19 3.92
C THR A 59 1.19 -2.79 2.56
N ALA A 60 0.87 -2.00 1.52
CA ALA A 60 0.44 -2.53 0.21
C ALA A 60 1.47 -3.46 -0.46
N SER A 61 2.77 -3.23 -0.22
CA SER A 61 3.86 -4.08 -0.74
C SER A 61 4.30 -5.19 0.22
N ALA A 62 3.66 -5.30 1.39
CA ALA A 62 4.07 -6.29 2.40
C ALA A 62 3.55 -7.67 2.00
N LEU A 63 4.46 -8.54 1.55
CA LEU A 63 4.19 -9.98 1.56
C LEU A 63 4.11 -10.43 3.03
N GLN A 64 2.90 -10.54 3.54
CA GLN A 64 2.67 -10.99 4.90
C GLN A 64 2.82 -12.51 4.98
N LEU A 65 4.07 -12.96 5.12
CA LEU A 65 4.40 -14.38 5.24
C LEU A 65 4.09 -14.97 6.63
N ARG A 66 3.54 -14.17 7.55
CA ARG A 66 3.17 -14.58 8.91
C ARG A 66 1.86 -13.92 9.37
N PRO A 67 0.98 -14.65 10.08
CA PRO A 67 -0.22 -14.07 10.67
C PRO A 67 0.11 -12.93 11.62
N ALA A 68 -0.67 -11.86 11.61
CA ALA A 68 -0.53 -10.77 12.57
C ALA A 68 -0.87 -11.24 13.99
N SER A 69 -0.05 -10.88 14.98
CA SER A 69 -0.38 -11.08 16.40
C SER A 69 -1.39 -10.02 16.89
N SER A 70 -1.95 -10.21 18.09
CA SER A 70 -2.87 -9.22 18.70
C SER A 70 -2.21 -7.85 18.92
N SER A 71 -0.92 -7.81 19.25
CA SER A 71 -0.12 -6.59 19.34
C SER A 71 0.01 -5.89 17.97
N ASP A 72 0.15 -6.70 16.91
CA ASP A 72 0.25 -6.19 15.55
C ASP A 72 -1.09 -5.57 15.09
N PHE A 73 -2.23 -6.15 15.49
CA PHE A 73 -3.54 -5.61 15.13
C PHE A 73 -3.74 -4.18 15.62
N HIS A 74 -3.47 -3.89 16.90
CA HIS A 74 -3.62 -2.53 17.42
C HIS A 74 -2.70 -1.54 16.68
N ARG A 75 -1.46 -1.95 16.41
CA ARG A 75 -0.51 -1.14 15.66
C ARG A 75 -0.99 -0.88 14.24
N PHE A 76 -1.50 -1.89 13.53
CA PHE A 76 -2.05 -1.72 12.19
C PHE A 76 -3.32 -0.88 12.18
N HIS A 77 -4.19 -1.01 13.19
CA HIS A 77 -5.37 -0.17 13.33
C HIS A 77 -4.99 1.31 13.47
N LEU A 78 -3.98 1.63 14.30
CA LEU A 78 -3.48 3.00 14.39
C LEU A 78 -2.84 3.46 13.07
N LEU A 79 -2.07 2.59 12.42
CA LEU A 79 -1.33 2.91 11.20
C LEU A 79 -2.22 3.11 9.98
N LEU A 80 -3.31 2.36 9.86
CA LEU A 80 -4.19 2.37 8.69
C LEU A 80 -5.48 3.14 8.98
N VAL A 81 -6.26 2.67 9.94
CA VAL A 81 -7.61 3.19 10.19
C VAL A 81 -7.55 4.56 10.85
N GLN A 82 -6.83 4.70 11.97
CA GLN A 82 -6.79 5.96 12.71
C GLN A 82 -6.09 7.07 11.93
N SER A 83 -4.97 6.76 11.28
CA SER A 83 -4.25 7.70 10.43
C SER A 83 -5.12 8.23 9.28
N THR A 84 -5.89 7.35 8.64
CA THR A 84 -6.79 7.71 7.54
C THR A 84 -7.91 8.61 8.02
N ARG A 85 -8.50 8.34 9.20
CA ARG A 85 -9.50 9.23 9.81
C ARG A 85 -8.94 10.63 10.06
N ASN A 86 -7.75 10.72 10.64
CA ASN A 86 -7.09 12.00 10.91
C ASN A 86 -6.79 12.76 9.61
N LEU A 87 -6.35 12.03 8.58
CA LEU A 87 -6.02 12.58 7.26
C LEU A 87 -7.26 13.12 6.54
N ILE A 88 -8.38 12.39 6.56
CA ILE A 88 -9.64 12.83 5.96
C ILE A 88 -10.19 14.04 6.71
N SER A 89 -10.12 14.07 8.04
CA SER A 89 -10.51 15.26 8.84
C SER A 89 -9.71 16.47 8.38
N ALA A 90 -8.39 16.32 8.28
CA ALA A 90 -7.50 17.39 7.85
C ALA A 90 -7.78 17.85 6.41
N CYS A 91 -8.04 16.92 5.49
CA CYS A 91 -8.43 17.23 4.12
C CYS A 91 -9.69 18.11 4.09
N ARG A 92 -10.70 17.77 4.92
CA ARG A 92 -11.95 18.52 5.00
C ARG A 92 -11.76 19.90 5.63
N GLU A 93 -10.99 20.00 6.71
CA GLU A 93 -10.67 21.27 7.38
C GLU A 93 -9.90 22.22 6.46
N CYS A 94 -8.99 21.70 5.64
CA CYS A 94 -8.14 22.51 4.77
C CYS A 94 -8.77 22.77 3.39
N GLY A 95 -9.91 22.17 3.07
CA GLY A 95 -10.55 22.32 1.75
C GLY A 95 -9.84 21.58 0.61
N VAL A 96 -9.17 20.45 0.91
CA VAL A 96 -8.64 19.55 -0.11
C VAL A 96 -9.81 18.96 -0.91
N GLN A 97 -9.70 19.00 -2.23
CA GLN A 97 -10.80 18.61 -3.11
C GLN A 97 -10.67 17.20 -3.69
N ARG A 98 -9.49 16.58 -3.65
CA ARG A 98 -9.20 15.31 -4.32
C ARG A 98 -8.28 14.45 -3.48
N LEU A 99 -8.69 13.22 -3.21
CA LEU A 99 -7.94 12.21 -2.48
C LEU A 99 -7.92 10.90 -3.27
N VAL A 100 -6.73 10.48 -3.69
CA VAL A 100 -6.49 9.14 -4.26
C VAL A 100 -5.87 8.27 -3.16
N TYR A 101 -6.56 7.20 -2.79
CA TYR A 101 -6.05 6.18 -1.89
C TYR A 101 -5.44 5.04 -2.68
N VAL A 102 -4.16 4.76 -2.47
CA VAL A 102 -3.45 3.61 -3.03
C VAL A 102 -3.43 2.52 -1.97
N GLY A 103 -4.40 1.62 -2.05
CA GLY A 103 -4.61 0.50 -1.14
C GLY A 103 -4.18 -0.83 -1.73
N SER A 104 -4.74 -1.92 -1.20
CA SER A 104 -4.44 -3.30 -1.62
C SER A 104 -5.68 -3.98 -2.22
N ALA A 105 -5.45 -4.88 -3.17
CA ALA A 105 -6.46 -5.83 -3.64
C ALA A 105 -6.94 -6.81 -2.54
N ASP A 106 -6.15 -7.00 -1.49
CA ASP A 106 -6.44 -7.93 -0.39
C ASP A 106 -7.65 -7.52 0.46
N VAL A 107 -8.21 -6.31 0.25
CA VAL A 107 -9.44 -5.86 0.92
C VAL A 107 -10.62 -6.81 0.68
N LEU A 108 -10.58 -7.61 -0.40
CA LEU A 108 -11.61 -8.59 -0.71
C LEU A 108 -11.24 -10.04 -0.35
N VAL A 109 -10.09 -10.26 0.29
CA VAL A 109 -9.63 -11.60 0.67
C VAL A 109 -10.11 -11.90 2.10
N GLY A 110 -11.25 -12.58 2.21
CA GLY A 110 -11.89 -12.92 3.50
C GLY A 110 -11.41 -14.23 4.12
N GLY A 111 -10.71 -15.06 3.34
CA GLY A 111 -10.29 -16.41 3.74
C GLY A 111 -10.85 -17.50 2.84
N GLU A 112 -11.48 -17.16 1.70
CA GLU A 112 -11.77 -18.13 0.65
C GLU A 112 -10.48 -18.77 0.14
N SER A 113 -10.57 -20.06 -0.25
CA SER A 113 -9.43 -20.81 -0.79
C SER A 113 -8.98 -20.31 -2.17
N GLU A 114 -9.88 -19.67 -2.92
CA GLU A 114 -9.59 -19.13 -4.25
C GLU A 114 -10.26 -17.77 -4.44
N VAL A 115 -9.44 -16.78 -4.80
CA VAL A 115 -9.88 -15.45 -5.25
C VAL A 115 -9.46 -15.33 -6.70
N PHE A 116 -10.42 -15.47 -7.62
CA PHE A 116 -10.16 -15.47 -9.05
C PHE A 116 -11.14 -14.55 -9.78
N CYS A 117 -10.61 -13.70 -10.67
CA CYS A 117 -11.39 -12.80 -11.52
C CYS A 117 -12.39 -11.88 -10.78
N PHE A 118 -12.03 -11.38 -9.60
CA PHE A 118 -12.83 -10.36 -8.93
C PHE A 118 -12.83 -9.06 -9.74
N ASP A 119 -13.98 -8.38 -9.72
CA ASP A 119 -14.17 -7.05 -10.29
C ASP A 119 -14.66 -6.07 -9.21
N GLU A 120 -14.83 -4.80 -9.57
CA GLU A 120 -15.25 -3.74 -8.66
C GLU A 120 -16.68 -3.90 -8.10
N SER A 121 -17.46 -4.89 -8.56
CA SER A 121 -18.81 -5.18 -8.06
C SER A 121 -18.81 -6.07 -6.82
N VAL A 122 -17.70 -6.76 -6.55
CA VAL A 122 -17.57 -7.69 -5.42
C VAL A 122 -17.66 -6.92 -4.10
N ALA A 123 -18.54 -7.39 -3.22
CA ALA A 123 -18.74 -6.84 -1.89
C ALA A 123 -17.58 -7.19 -0.96
N TYR A 124 -17.37 -6.39 0.09
CA TYR A 124 -16.44 -6.76 1.15
C TYR A 124 -16.89 -8.07 1.82
N PRO A 125 -15.95 -8.99 2.12
CA PRO A 125 -16.22 -10.15 2.96
C PRO A 125 -16.92 -9.80 4.27
N GLU A 126 -17.87 -10.63 4.70
CA GLU A 126 -18.53 -10.47 6.01
C GLU A 126 -17.58 -10.82 7.17
N LYS A 127 -16.59 -11.68 6.92
CA LYS A 127 -15.60 -12.14 7.89
C LYS A 127 -14.24 -12.21 7.23
N TYR A 128 -13.22 -11.85 8.00
CA TYR A 128 -11.81 -11.93 7.59
C TYR A 128 -11.07 -12.93 8.49
N VAL A 129 -10.32 -13.83 7.87
CA VAL A 129 -9.36 -14.69 8.58
C VAL A 129 -8.11 -13.90 8.99
N ASP A 130 -7.71 -12.92 8.18
CA ASP A 130 -6.55 -12.06 8.43
C ASP A 130 -6.98 -10.65 8.87
N GLY A 131 -6.52 -10.24 10.06
CA GLY A 131 -6.88 -8.95 10.64
C GLY A 131 -6.29 -7.75 9.91
N LEU A 132 -5.20 -7.89 9.16
CA LEU A 132 -4.68 -6.79 8.35
C LEU A 132 -5.61 -6.52 7.16
N ASN A 133 -6.10 -7.57 6.49
CA ASN A 133 -7.08 -7.44 5.40
C ASN A 133 -8.38 -6.78 5.89
N GLU A 134 -8.85 -7.14 7.08
CA GLU A 134 -9.99 -6.47 7.72
C GLU A 134 -9.72 -4.96 7.88
N LEU A 135 -8.57 -4.58 8.42
CA LEU A 135 -8.20 -3.17 8.63
C LEU A 135 -8.00 -2.39 7.33
N ARG A 136 -7.51 -3.05 6.28
CA ARG A 136 -7.42 -2.47 4.93
C ARG A 136 -8.80 -2.20 4.36
N ALA A 137 -9.74 -3.15 4.51
CA ALA A 137 -11.12 -2.96 4.07
C ALA A 137 -11.83 -1.83 4.84
N GLN A 138 -11.63 -1.74 6.16
CA GLN A 138 -12.13 -0.61 6.96
C GLN A 138 -11.55 0.73 6.48
N THR A 139 -10.25 0.77 6.17
CA THR A 139 -9.58 1.95 5.63
C THR A 139 -10.17 2.39 4.29
N GLU A 140 -10.32 1.45 3.34
CA GLU A 140 -10.92 1.73 2.04
C GLU A 140 -12.36 2.24 2.19
N ALA A 141 -13.18 1.59 3.04
CA ALA A 141 -14.54 2.01 3.31
C ALA A 141 -14.63 3.43 3.88
N ILE A 142 -13.70 3.81 4.77
CA ILE A 142 -13.60 5.18 5.31
C ILE A 142 -13.28 6.20 4.21
N VAL A 143 -12.34 5.88 3.31
CA VAL A 143 -12.00 6.77 2.18
C VAL A 143 -13.17 6.93 1.23
N LEU A 144 -13.80 5.83 0.80
CA LEU A 144 -14.92 5.87 -0.13
C LEU A 144 -16.16 6.53 0.50
N GLY A 145 -16.41 6.27 1.79
CA GLY A 145 -17.50 6.90 2.54
C GLY A 145 -17.31 8.42 2.75
N SER A 146 -16.09 8.93 2.63
CA SER A 146 -15.81 10.37 2.68
C SER A 146 -16.05 11.10 1.36
N ASN A 147 -16.39 10.38 0.28
CA ASN A 147 -16.64 10.98 -1.02
C ASN A 147 -17.79 12.00 -0.96
N ARG A 148 -17.59 13.14 -1.64
CA ARG A 148 -18.46 14.32 -1.72
C ARG A 148 -18.72 15.02 -0.38
N MET A 149 -18.20 14.53 0.74
CA MET A 149 -18.29 15.25 2.01
C MET A 149 -17.45 16.52 1.94
N ASN A 150 -18.07 17.68 2.16
CA ASN A 150 -17.40 18.98 2.06
C ASN A 150 -16.70 19.22 0.69
N GLY A 151 -17.18 18.58 -0.38
CA GLY A 151 -16.60 18.72 -1.73
C GLY A 151 -15.36 17.86 -1.99
N LEU A 152 -14.95 16.99 -1.05
CA LEU A 152 -13.84 16.05 -1.23
C LEU A 152 -14.22 14.92 -2.18
N LEU A 153 -13.57 14.81 -3.33
CA LEU A 153 -13.72 13.68 -4.25
C LEU A 153 -12.69 12.61 -3.92
N THR A 154 -13.11 11.34 -3.80
CA THR A 154 -12.21 10.23 -3.47
C THR A 154 -12.17 9.15 -4.54
N CYS A 155 -11.07 8.40 -4.60
CA CYS A 155 -10.91 7.21 -5.44
C CYS A 155 -10.00 6.24 -4.71
N ALA A 156 -10.31 4.94 -4.73
CA ALA A 156 -9.45 3.91 -4.14
C ALA A 156 -8.85 3.03 -5.25
N LEU A 157 -7.55 2.73 -5.14
CA LEU A 157 -6.83 1.82 -6.03
C LEU A 157 -6.49 0.55 -5.27
N ARG A 158 -7.04 -0.57 -5.71
CA ARG A 158 -6.81 -1.91 -5.18
C ARG A 158 -5.63 -2.53 -5.92
N VAL A 159 -4.43 -2.24 -5.43
CA VAL A 159 -3.19 -2.68 -6.07
C VAL A 159 -2.90 -4.14 -5.75
N SER A 160 -2.59 -4.96 -6.77
CA SER A 160 -2.19 -6.35 -6.57
C SER A 160 -0.66 -6.49 -6.54
N ASN A 161 -0.11 -6.92 -5.39
CA ASN A 161 1.30 -7.26 -5.17
C ASN A 161 2.30 -6.37 -5.94
N PRO A 162 2.45 -5.09 -5.57
CA PRO A 162 3.32 -4.18 -6.29
C PRO A 162 4.79 -4.59 -6.17
N PHE A 163 5.54 -4.51 -7.29
CA PHE A 163 6.98 -4.80 -7.32
C PHE A 163 7.74 -3.87 -8.26
N GLY A 164 9.04 -3.69 -8.05
CA GLY A 164 9.92 -2.95 -8.95
C GLY A 164 11.08 -2.26 -8.26
N PRO A 165 11.74 -1.30 -8.94
CA PRO A 165 12.83 -0.52 -8.37
C PRO A 165 12.44 0.15 -7.05
N SER A 166 13.41 0.24 -6.14
CA SER A 166 13.24 0.81 -4.78
C SER A 166 12.30 0.02 -3.86
N ASP A 167 11.96 -1.22 -4.19
CA ASP A 167 11.28 -2.12 -3.26
C ASP A 167 12.10 -2.32 -1.97
N ASP A 168 11.46 -2.04 -0.84
CA ASP A 168 12.05 -2.16 0.50
C ASP A 168 11.44 -3.32 1.31
N LYS A 169 10.50 -4.07 0.72
CA LYS A 169 9.78 -5.17 1.39
C LYS A 169 10.05 -6.52 0.75
N LEU A 170 9.63 -6.72 -0.51
CA LEU A 170 9.60 -8.02 -1.17
C LEU A 170 11.00 -8.62 -1.31
N VAL A 171 11.87 -7.94 -2.05
CA VAL A 171 13.22 -8.39 -2.36
C VAL A 171 14.07 -8.51 -1.10
N PRO A 172 14.09 -7.53 -0.15
CA PRO A 172 14.81 -7.70 1.10
C PRO A 172 14.33 -8.90 1.93
N THR A 173 13.03 -9.17 1.96
CA THR A 173 12.47 -10.32 2.70
C THR A 173 12.88 -11.64 2.07
N LEU A 174 12.84 -11.75 0.74
CA LEU A 174 13.30 -12.94 0.02
C LEU A 174 14.80 -13.19 0.23
N VAL A 175 15.63 -12.14 0.12
CA VAL A 175 17.08 -12.25 0.33
C VAL A 175 17.40 -12.68 1.76
N LYS A 176 16.72 -12.09 2.75
CA LYS A 176 16.86 -12.52 4.15
C LYS A 176 16.49 -14.00 4.29
N GLY A 177 15.40 -14.41 3.67
CA GLY A 177 14.94 -15.78 3.74
C GLY A 177 15.83 -16.81 3.05
N ALA A 178 16.47 -16.42 1.95
CA ALA A 178 17.45 -17.25 1.27
C ALA A 178 18.71 -17.44 2.13
N LYS A 179 19.15 -16.38 2.82
CA LYS A 179 20.27 -16.47 3.77
C LYS A 179 19.95 -17.32 4.99
N GLU A 180 18.71 -17.25 5.48
CA GLU A 180 18.22 -18.06 6.61
C GLU A 180 17.82 -19.49 6.20
N GLY A 181 17.74 -19.77 4.90
CA GLY A 181 17.47 -21.10 4.35
C GLY A 181 16.00 -21.52 4.30
N TRP A 182 15.05 -20.64 4.62
CA TRP A 182 13.61 -20.99 4.58
C TRP A 182 12.98 -20.81 3.20
N THR A 183 13.59 -20.03 2.29
CA THR A 183 13.15 -19.97 0.88
C THR A 183 13.63 -21.19 0.09
N LYS A 184 13.77 -22.35 0.73
CA LYS A 184 14.01 -23.64 0.05
C LYS A 184 12.71 -24.41 -0.17
N PHE A 185 11.66 -24.04 0.57
CA PHE A 185 10.40 -24.77 0.63
C PHE A 185 9.31 -24.05 -0.17
N ILE A 186 8.52 -24.84 -0.88
CA ILE A 186 7.25 -24.44 -1.46
C ILE A 186 6.14 -24.96 -0.52
N VAL A 187 5.23 -24.08 -0.11
CA VAL A 187 4.08 -24.45 0.74
C VAL A 187 2.87 -24.74 -0.14
N GLY A 188 2.20 -25.86 0.09
CA GLY A 188 1.06 -26.31 -0.70
C GLY A 188 1.48 -26.97 -2.02
N SER A 189 0.63 -26.87 -3.05
CA SER A 189 0.87 -27.51 -4.35
C SER A 189 1.91 -26.80 -5.22
N GLY A 190 2.25 -25.55 -4.90
CA GLY A 190 3.10 -24.71 -5.76
C GLY A 190 2.39 -24.09 -6.96
N GLU A 191 1.10 -24.39 -7.15
CA GLU A 191 0.31 -24.01 -8.32
C GLU A 191 -0.50 -22.72 -8.13
N ASN A 192 -0.39 -22.06 -6.97
CA ASN A 192 -1.12 -20.83 -6.70
C ASN A 192 -0.69 -19.69 -7.64
N LEU A 193 -1.66 -19.14 -8.36
CA LEU A 193 -1.51 -18.04 -9.30
C LEU A 193 -1.74 -16.70 -8.61
N TRP A 194 -0.81 -15.77 -8.80
CA TRP A 194 -0.84 -14.43 -8.24
C TRP A 194 -0.63 -13.42 -9.38
N ASP A 195 -1.28 -12.27 -9.31
CA ASP A 195 -0.98 -11.11 -10.17
C ASP A 195 0.02 -10.21 -9.42
N PHE A 196 1.04 -9.76 -10.14
CA PHE A 196 2.07 -8.85 -9.63
C PHE A 196 2.06 -7.59 -10.48
N THR A 197 1.92 -6.43 -9.84
CA THR A 197 1.80 -5.16 -10.56
C THR A 197 3.12 -4.41 -10.57
N TYR A 198 3.65 -4.09 -11.75
CA TYR A 198 4.87 -3.29 -11.82
C TYR A 198 4.63 -1.88 -11.26
N ILE A 199 5.54 -1.37 -10.42
CA ILE A 199 5.36 -0.11 -9.68
C ILE A 199 5.06 1.09 -10.57
N ALA A 200 5.63 1.15 -11.78
CA ALA A 200 5.34 2.24 -12.71
C ALA A 200 3.88 2.22 -13.20
N ASN A 201 3.27 1.03 -13.33
CA ASN A 201 1.85 0.90 -13.68
C ASN A 201 0.96 1.43 -12.55
N VAL A 202 1.33 1.17 -11.28
CA VAL A 202 0.64 1.72 -10.11
C VAL A 202 0.71 3.25 -10.08
N VAL A 203 1.88 3.82 -10.38
CA VAL A 203 2.07 5.26 -10.45
C VAL A 203 1.25 5.87 -11.58
N HIS A 204 1.24 5.27 -12.77
CA HIS A 204 0.39 5.70 -13.89
C HIS A 204 -1.10 5.67 -13.52
N ALA A 205 -1.57 4.59 -12.90
CA ALA A 205 -2.94 4.49 -12.43
C ALA A 205 -3.29 5.59 -11.41
N SER A 206 -2.39 5.89 -10.48
CA SER A 206 -2.55 6.97 -9.50
C SER A 206 -2.71 8.34 -10.18
N ILE A 207 -1.86 8.65 -11.16
CA ILE A 207 -1.93 9.89 -11.93
C ILE A 207 -3.25 9.97 -12.71
N PHE A 208 -3.69 8.87 -13.32
CA PHE A 208 -4.97 8.83 -14.04
C PHE A 208 -6.18 8.97 -13.12
N ALA A 209 -6.15 8.36 -11.94
CA ALA A 209 -7.19 8.52 -10.93
C ALA A 209 -7.32 10.00 -10.51
N GLU A 210 -6.22 10.67 -10.19
CA GLU A 210 -6.24 12.11 -9.86
C GLU A 210 -6.81 12.92 -11.01
N ARG A 211 -6.32 12.68 -12.24
CA ARG A 211 -6.76 13.40 -13.42
C ARG A 211 -8.27 13.21 -13.66
N ALA A 212 -8.77 11.99 -13.47
CA ALA A 212 -10.17 11.67 -13.64
C ALA A 212 -11.04 12.37 -12.58
N LEU A 213 -10.61 12.40 -11.32
CA LEU A 213 -11.27 13.18 -10.26
C LEU A 213 -11.26 14.68 -10.58
N ARG A 214 -10.14 15.22 -11.06
CA ARG A 214 -10.00 16.63 -11.45
C ARG A 214 -10.92 17.02 -12.60
N LEU A 215 -11.06 16.15 -13.60
CA LEU A 215 -11.97 16.34 -14.72
C LEU A 215 -13.42 16.00 -14.40
N ARG A 216 -13.72 15.52 -13.17
CA ARG A 216 -15.05 15.05 -12.76
C ARG A 216 -15.61 14.02 -13.74
N THR A 217 -14.76 13.08 -14.14
CA THR A 217 -15.13 12.01 -15.05
C THR A 217 -16.27 11.21 -14.44
N PRO A 218 -17.38 10.97 -15.16
CA PRO A 218 -18.49 10.19 -14.64
C PRO A 218 -18.03 8.82 -14.13
N TYR A 219 -18.63 8.38 -13.02
CA TYR A 219 -18.42 7.05 -12.43
C TYR A 219 -17.01 6.76 -11.87
N VAL A 220 -16.20 7.79 -11.60
CA VAL A 220 -14.87 7.61 -10.97
C VAL A 220 -14.86 7.97 -9.49
N ASP A 221 -15.51 9.07 -9.09
CA ASP A 221 -15.50 9.49 -7.69
C ASP A 221 -16.30 8.53 -6.80
N GLY A 222 -15.75 8.23 -5.62
CA GLY A 222 -16.33 7.29 -4.66
C GLY A 222 -16.27 5.83 -5.09
N ARG A 223 -15.37 5.47 -6.01
CA ARG A 223 -15.24 4.10 -6.53
C ARG A 223 -13.85 3.50 -6.27
N PRO A 224 -13.78 2.18 -6.02
CA PRO A 224 -12.53 1.43 -6.07
C PRO A 224 -12.22 0.99 -7.51
N PHE A 225 -10.94 0.73 -7.81
CA PHE A 225 -10.48 0.15 -9.08
C PHE A 225 -9.34 -0.84 -8.85
N PHE A 226 -9.42 -2.02 -9.45
CA PHE A 226 -8.31 -2.97 -9.43
C PHE A 226 -7.18 -2.52 -10.35
N ILE A 227 -5.97 -2.46 -9.80
CA ILE A 227 -4.76 -2.16 -10.56
C ILE A 227 -3.90 -3.41 -10.59
N THR A 228 -3.84 -4.03 -11.77
CA THR A 228 -3.15 -5.29 -12.03
C THR A 228 -2.44 -5.24 -13.38
N ASN A 229 -1.51 -6.17 -13.62
CA ASN A 229 -0.94 -6.34 -14.96
C ASN A 229 -1.81 -7.26 -15.84
N LYS A 230 -2.78 -7.98 -15.26
CA LYS A 230 -3.60 -9.02 -15.93
C LYS A 230 -2.74 -10.17 -16.45
N GLU A 231 -1.64 -10.43 -15.76
CA GLU A 231 -0.66 -11.46 -16.10
C GLU A 231 -0.48 -12.37 -14.87
N PRO A 232 -1.47 -13.22 -14.53
CA PRO A 232 -1.35 -14.13 -13.41
C PRO A 232 -0.20 -15.12 -13.66
N VAL A 233 0.73 -15.19 -12.71
CA VAL A 233 1.89 -16.09 -12.74
C VAL A 233 1.91 -16.97 -11.51
N LYS A 234 2.55 -18.14 -11.60
CA LYS A 234 2.79 -18.97 -10.42
C LYS A 234 3.63 -18.20 -9.42
N PHE A 235 3.10 -17.99 -8.22
CA PHE A 235 3.75 -17.25 -7.14
C PHE A 235 5.19 -17.72 -6.91
N TRP A 236 5.38 -19.03 -6.74
CA TRP A 236 6.70 -19.61 -6.45
C TRP A 236 7.67 -19.49 -7.63
N SER A 237 7.17 -19.49 -8.86
CA SER A 237 8.01 -19.28 -10.04
C SER A 237 8.50 -17.83 -10.10
N PHE A 238 7.61 -16.87 -9.85
CA PHE A 238 7.96 -15.45 -9.81
C PHE A 238 9.04 -15.15 -8.75
N LEU A 239 8.84 -15.62 -7.52
CA LEU A 239 9.81 -15.45 -6.44
C LEU A 239 11.14 -16.17 -6.75
N SER A 240 11.09 -17.35 -7.37
CA SER A 240 12.29 -18.09 -7.79
C SER A 240 13.11 -17.31 -8.81
N SER A 241 12.47 -16.67 -9.78
CA SER A 241 13.16 -15.84 -10.77
C SER A 241 13.90 -14.66 -10.13
N ILE A 242 13.35 -14.05 -9.08
CA ILE A 242 14.02 -13.00 -8.31
C ILE A 242 15.26 -13.56 -7.61
N LEU A 243 15.12 -14.69 -6.91
CA LEU A 243 16.22 -15.33 -6.19
C LEU A 243 17.35 -15.76 -7.13
N GLU A 244 17.03 -16.40 -8.25
CA GLU A 244 17.98 -16.83 -9.28
C GLU A 244 18.73 -15.62 -9.87
N GLY A 245 18.02 -14.54 -10.21
CA GLY A 245 18.63 -13.30 -10.71
C GLY A 245 19.58 -12.63 -9.72
N LEU A 246 19.43 -12.91 -8.42
CA LEU A 246 20.30 -12.43 -7.35
C LEU A 246 21.39 -13.44 -6.95
N GLY A 247 21.48 -14.58 -7.64
CA GLY A 247 22.48 -15.62 -7.38
C GLY A 247 22.17 -16.56 -6.22
N TYR A 248 20.91 -16.59 -5.74
CA TYR A 248 20.46 -17.53 -4.71
C TYR A 248 19.89 -18.81 -5.33
N GLN A 249 19.85 -19.88 -4.53
CA GLN A 249 19.31 -21.17 -4.95
C GLN A 249 17.80 -21.08 -5.21
N ARG A 250 17.35 -21.77 -6.26
CA ARG A 250 15.93 -21.90 -6.61
C ARG A 250 15.14 -22.64 -5.51
N MET A 251 13.90 -22.23 -5.29
CA MET A 251 12.95 -22.96 -4.44
C MET A 251 12.58 -24.31 -5.06
N ALA A 252 12.37 -25.33 -4.23
CA ALA A 252 11.95 -26.66 -4.65
C ALA A 252 10.76 -27.16 -3.83
N LEU A 253 9.94 -28.02 -4.45
CA LEU A 253 8.98 -28.84 -3.71
C LEU A 253 9.78 -29.87 -2.91
N HIS A 254 9.49 -29.95 -1.61
CA HIS A 254 10.11 -30.88 -0.68
C HIS A 254 9.04 -31.78 -0.06
#